data_AF-A0A927GEB9-F1
#
_entry.id   AF-A0A927GEB9-F1
#
_cell.length_a   1.000
_cell.length_b   1.000
_cell.length_c   1.000
_cell.angle_alpha   90.00
_cell.angle_beta   90.00
_cell.angle_gamma   90.00
#
_symmetry.space_group_name_H-M   'P 1'
#
loop_
_entity.id
_entity.type
_entity.pdbx_description
1 polymer ?
#
loop_
_entity_poly.entity_id
_entity_poly.type
_entity_poly.pdbx_seq_one_letter_code
_entity_poly.pdbx_strand_id
1 'polypeptide(L)'
;MQIYEGEEYTKNYLAAIVVTGFFSMLLYYMRRFFFSYNGLSILILILLAFYYCFSYSFTRGSASLFFKCSVVSVIIFLLMYLPQNTEYKNRIYNVVIITLSFGFINNFYNDILFLTNWNHDQYRYKERIPNNQLDRSKTYDIYPNITSISYFNNLNYQPRPIFQSYSAYTPRLDSLNSYFISEKKVDNIIFHTSLNNVSWGNTIDERYFLFEEPLTKIEILEKYTIKDKINKSLFITEKRKKNINIKFKLIDRRFCTLGSVINLDLINPDKLYFFTAKFKYSNKAKAISLLYKLPYISVELIKDHNSKIRFNTVSDLLSHQCVLNKYCSNYYDYFSLFEESKFKSLENVKAIKFYSNQRGYINDFEFTIFEASLF
;
A
#
# COMPACT_ATOMS: atom_id res chain seq x y z
N MET A 1 9.56 -19.08 -3.09
CA MET A 1 9.78 -17.71 -2.61
C MET A 1 11.27 -17.33 -2.52
N GLN A 2 12.19 -18.25 -2.19
CA GLN A 2 13.65 -17.97 -2.09
C GLN A 2 14.38 -17.60 -3.40
N ILE A 3 13.84 -17.90 -4.59
CA ILE A 3 14.51 -17.62 -5.87
C ILE A 3 14.36 -16.14 -6.28
N TYR A 4 13.29 -15.46 -5.85
CA TYR A 4 13.02 -14.06 -6.23
C TYR A 4 13.88 -13.05 -5.46
N GLU A 5 14.25 -13.34 -4.21
CA GLU A 5 15.10 -12.44 -3.42
C GLU A 5 16.53 -12.37 -4.00
N GLY A 6 17.07 -13.47 -4.52
CA GLY A 6 18.43 -13.51 -5.07
C GLY A 6 18.64 -12.61 -6.30
N GLU A 7 17.63 -12.51 -7.17
CA GLU A 7 17.68 -11.62 -8.34
C GLU A 7 17.57 -10.13 -7.98
N GLU A 8 16.77 -9.80 -6.97
CA GLU A 8 16.59 -8.40 -6.54
C GLU A 8 17.87 -7.88 -5.85
N TYR A 9 18.52 -8.73 -5.05
CA TYR A 9 19.81 -8.41 -4.43
C TYR A 9 20.93 -8.19 -5.47
N THR A 10 21.06 -9.04 -6.49
CA THR A 10 22.08 -8.88 -7.54
C THR A 10 21.86 -7.61 -8.37
N LYS A 11 20.60 -7.28 -8.68
CA LYS A 11 20.24 -6.01 -9.36
C LYS A 11 20.64 -4.79 -8.53
N ASN A 12 20.51 -4.85 -7.20
CA ASN A 12 20.87 -3.75 -6.29
C ASN A 12 22.40 -3.54 -6.19
N TYR A 13 23.20 -4.61 -6.15
CA TYR A 13 24.67 -4.48 -6.17
C TYR A 13 25.20 -3.90 -7.48
N LEU A 14 24.63 -4.33 -8.61
CA LEU A 14 25.01 -3.80 -9.91
C LEU A 14 24.67 -2.30 -10.02
N ALA A 15 23.48 -1.91 -9.53
CA ALA A 15 23.09 -0.50 -9.46
C ALA A 15 24.03 0.31 -8.57
N ALA A 16 24.42 -0.21 -7.40
CA ALA A 16 25.36 0.47 -6.50
C ALA A 16 26.75 0.65 -7.12
N ILE A 17 27.26 -0.36 -7.84
CA ILE A 17 28.54 -0.27 -8.56
C ILE A 17 28.47 0.79 -9.66
N VAL A 18 27.38 0.80 -10.46
CA VAL A 18 27.18 1.79 -11.53
C VAL A 18 27.09 3.20 -10.96
N VAL A 19 26.33 3.41 -9.88
CA VAL A 19 26.18 4.72 -9.22
C VAL A 19 27.51 5.18 -8.62
N THR A 20 28.23 4.29 -7.93
CA THR A 20 29.52 4.63 -7.30
C THR A 20 30.61 4.91 -8.35
N GLY A 21 30.64 4.14 -9.43
CA GLY A 21 31.51 4.38 -10.58
C GLY A 21 31.21 5.72 -11.25
N PHE A 22 29.92 6.00 -11.49
CA PHE A 22 29.47 7.29 -12.02
C PHE A 22 29.88 8.47 -11.12
N PHE A 23 29.67 8.37 -9.81
CA PHE A 23 30.04 9.44 -8.86
C PHE A 23 31.56 9.63 -8.77
N SER A 24 32.34 8.55 -8.74
CA SER A 24 33.81 8.63 -8.70
C SER A 24 34.36 9.28 -9.97
N MET A 25 33.77 8.92 -11.12
CA MET A 25 34.10 9.50 -12.41
C MET A 25 33.67 10.97 -12.49
N LEU A 26 32.46 11.30 -12.03
CA LEU A 26 31.97 12.67 -11.92
C LEU A 26 32.94 13.52 -11.07
N LEU A 27 33.31 13.06 -9.88
CA LEU A 27 34.27 13.74 -8.99
C LEU A 27 35.65 13.92 -9.64
N TYR A 28 36.16 12.90 -10.34
CA TYR A 28 37.43 12.98 -11.07
C TYR A 28 37.40 14.05 -12.18
N TYR A 29 36.30 14.13 -12.92
CA TYR A 29 36.15 15.09 -14.03
C TYR A 29 35.62 16.46 -13.60
N MET A 30 35.01 16.58 -12.41
CA MET A 30 34.42 17.82 -11.89
C MET A 30 35.40 18.99 -11.91
N ARG A 31 36.67 18.75 -11.57
CA ARG A 31 37.70 19.81 -11.61
C ARG A 31 37.89 20.38 -13.01
N ARG A 32 37.86 19.56 -14.07
CA ARG A 32 38.01 20.02 -15.46
C ARG A 32 36.72 20.66 -15.98
N PHE A 33 35.60 20.27 -15.40
CA PHE A 33 34.26 20.61 -15.84
C PHE A 33 33.79 21.99 -15.38
N PHE A 34 33.97 22.31 -14.09
CA PHE A 34 33.54 23.58 -13.48
C PHE A 34 34.29 24.80 -14.03
N PHE A 35 35.50 24.62 -14.57
CA PHE A 35 36.27 25.71 -15.16
C PHE A 35 35.98 25.98 -16.64
N SER A 36 34.98 25.30 -17.24
CA SER A 36 34.54 25.59 -18.61
C SER A 36 33.03 25.89 -18.66
N TYR A 37 32.64 26.96 -19.35
CA TYR A 37 31.23 27.35 -19.52
C TYR A 37 30.41 26.27 -20.24
N ASN A 38 31.01 25.62 -21.23
CA ASN A 38 30.40 24.52 -21.96
C ASN A 38 30.19 23.30 -21.06
N GLY A 39 31.13 23.02 -20.15
CA GLY A 39 30.99 22.00 -19.13
C GLY A 39 29.70 22.22 -18.34
N LEU A 40 29.60 23.31 -17.57
CA LEU A 40 28.45 23.54 -16.68
C LEU A 40 27.08 23.29 -17.35
N SER A 41 26.90 23.79 -18.58
CA SER A 41 25.68 23.61 -19.37
C SER A 41 25.36 22.13 -19.67
N ILE A 42 26.38 21.34 -20.01
CA ILE A 42 26.26 19.91 -20.27
C ILE A 42 25.85 19.13 -19.02
N LEU A 43 26.38 19.48 -17.84
CA LEU A 43 26.01 18.79 -16.59
C LEU A 43 24.57 19.06 -16.21
N ILE A 44 24.12 20.31 -16.38
CA ILE A 44 22.72 20.66 -16.16
C ILE A 44 21.83 19.81 -17.06
N LEU A 45 22.16 19.66 -18.35
CA LEU A 45 21.40 18.81 -19.28
C LEU A 45 21.40 17.33 -18.87
N ILE A 46 22.55 16.81 -18.41
CA ILE A 46 22.65 15.42 -17.94
C ILE A 46 21.82 15.21 -16.66
N LEU A 47 21.88 16.15 -15.71
CA LEU A 47 21.10 16.08 -14.48
C LEU A 47 19.60 16.19 -14.75
N LEU A 48 19.18 17.05 -15.69
CA LEU A 48 17.77 17.15 -16.12
C LEU A 48 17.31 15.88 -16.82
N ALA A 49 18.12 15.29 -17.71
CA ALA A 49 17.82 14.03 -18.37
C ALA A 49 17.73 12.88 -17.35
N PHE A 50 18.66 12.83 -16.39
CA PHE A 50 18.65 11.83 -15.32
C PHE A 50 17.42 12.00 -14.42
N TYR A 51 17.05 13.24 -14.05
CA TYR A 51 15.85 13.54 -13.29
C TYR A 51 14.57 13.11 -14.05
N TYR A 52 14.47 13.45 -15.33
CA TYR A 52 13.32 13.07 -16.16
C TYR A 52 13.18 11.54 -16.26
N CYS A 53 14.29 10.85 -16.54
CA CYS A 53 14.33 9.39 -16.62
C CYS A 53 14.04 8.71 -15.27
N PHE A 54 14.58 9.26 -14.17
CA PHE A 54 14.28 8.81 -12.82
C PHE A 54 12.79 8.98 -12.51
N SER A 55 12.25 10.18 -12.73
CA SER A 55 10.82 10.49 -12.49
C SER A 55 9.91 9.58 -13.32
N TYR A 56 10.23 9.37 -14.60
CA TYR A 56 9.42 8.52 -15.48
C TYR A 56 9.51 7.03 -15.11
N SER A 57 10.69 6.55 -14.75
CA SER A 57 10.88 5.15 -14.31
C SER A 57 10.25 4.87 -12.95
N PHE A 58 10.36 5.82 -12.02
CA PHE A 58 9.80 5.72 -10.68
C PHE A 58 8.27 5.75 -10.71
N THR A 59 7.67 6.64 -11.50
CA THR A 59 6.20 6.73 -11.65
C THR A 59 5.58 5.49 -12.31
N ARG A 60 6.30 4.82 -13.21
CA ARG A 60 5.84 3.57 -13.84
C ARG A 60 6.30 2.28 -13.16
N GLY A 61 7.09 2.36 -12.08
CA GLY A 61 7.58 1.19 -11.34
C GLY A 61 8.48 0.25 -12.16
N SER A 62 9.04 0.71 -13.29
CA SER A 62 9.86 -0.15 -14.17
C SER A 62 11.34 0.07 -13.90
N ALA A 63 11.91 -0.76 -13.01
CA ALA A 63 13.35 -0.77 -12.73
C ALA A 63 14.20 -0.98 -14.01
N SER A 64 13.67 -1.70 -15.00
CA SER A 64 14.32 -1.92 -16.28
C SER A 64 14.49 -0.62 -17.08
N LEU A 65 13.57 0.32 -16.95
CA LEU A 65 13.60 1.58 -17.65
C LEU A 65 14.60 2.55 -17.02
N PHE A 66 14.69 2.55 -15.68
CA PHE A 66 15.69 3.31 -14.95
C PHE A 66 17.10 2.86 -15.34
N PHE A 67 17.33 1.54 -15.39
CA PHE A 67 18.61 0.98 -15.80
C PHE A 67 18.97 1.40 -17.23
N LYS A 68 18.04 1.25 -18.19
CA LYS A 68 18.26 1.65 -19.59
C LYS A 68 18.60 3.14 -19.71
N CYS A 69 17.89 4.01 -19.00
CA CYS A 69 18.15 5.45 -19.06
C CYS A 69 19.46 5.87 -18.38
N SER A 70 19.82 5.25 -17.26
CA SER A 70 21.10 5.53 -16.57
C SER A 70 22.30 5.10 -17.43
N VAL A 71 22.20 3.96 -18.12
CA VAL A 71 23.22 3.49 -19.08
C VAL A 71 23.39 4.48 -20.23
N VAL A 72 22.29 5.04 -20.75
CA VAL A 72 22.32 6.08 -21.79
C VAL A 72 23.04 7.34 -21.34
N SER A 73 22.76 7.84 -20.13
CA SER A 73 23.44 9.03 -19.59
C SER A 73 24.94 8.80 -19.42
N VAL A 74 25.34 7.60 -18.95
CA VAL A 74 26.75 7.19 -18.83
C VAL A 74 27.42 7.10 -20.20
N ILE A 75 26.74 6.52 -21.19
CA ILE A 75 27.23 6.38 -22.56
C ILE A 75 27.39 7.74 -23.24
N ILE A 76 26.42 8.66 -23.11
CA ILE A 76 26.52 10.03 -23.62
C ILE A 76 27.71 10.73 -22.98
N PHE A 77 27.89 10.60 -21.66
CA PHE A 77 29.03 11.17 -20.97
C PHE A 77 30.37 10.59 -21.45
N LEU A 78 30.48 9.27 -21.62
CA LEU A 78 31.67 8.61 -22.17
C LEU A 78 31.97 9.06 -23.61
N LEU A 79 30.94 9.20 -24.44
CA LEU A 79 31.02 9.67 -25.82
C LEU A 79 31.58 11.09 -25.96
N MET A 80 31.31 11.95 -24.98
CA MET A 80 31.79 13.33 -24.98
C MET A 80 33.29 13.46 -24.66
N TYR A 81 33.89 12.42 -24.08
CA TYR A 81 35.27 12.42 -23.60
C TYR A 81 36.21 11.44 -24.32
N LEU A 82 35.71 10.69 -25.30
CA LEU A 82 36.57 9.92 -26.19
C LEU A 82 37.56 10.83 -26.94
N PRO A 83 38.80 10.37 -27.21
CA PRO A 83 39.83 11.16 -27.87
C PRO A 83 39.33 11.75 -29.19
N GLN A 84 39.83 12.94 -29.57
CA GLN A 84 39.39 13.76 -30.72
C GLN A 84 39.49 13.11 -32.11
N ASN A 85 39.77 11.80 -32.20
CA ASN A 85 39.71 11.09 -33.46
C ASN A 85 38.24 11.03 -33.94
N THR A 86 37.94 11.88 -34.92
CA THR A 86 36.60 12.15 -35.46
C THR A 86 35.92 10.89 -35.99
N GLU A 87 36.68 9.92 -36.50
CA GLU A 87 36.13 8.70 -37.06
C GLU A 87 35.58 7.75 -35.98
N TYR A 88 36.33 7.54 -34.89
CA TYR A 88 35.88 6.69 -33.77
C TYR A 88 34.69 7.31 -33.03
N LYS A 89 34.68 8.64 -32.88
CA LYS A 89 33.59 9.37 -32.26
C LYS A 89 32.28 9.19 -33.04
N ASN A 90 32.33 9.28 -34.37
CA ASN A 90 31.16 9.12 -35.23
C ASN A 90 30.62 7.69 -35.23
N ARG A 91 31.49 6.67 -35.23
CA ARG A 91 31.06 5.26 -35.15
C ARG A 91 30.32 4.96 -33.85
N ILE A 92 30.83 5.45 -32.71
CA ILE A 92 30.19 5.20 -31.41
C ILE A 92 28.90 6.03 -31.30
N TYR A 93 28.87 7.26 -31.81
CA TYR A 93 27.63 8.06 -31.88
C TYR A 93 26.52 7.34 -32.64
N ASN A 94 26.83 6.74 -33.79
CA ASN A 94 25.88 5.97 -34.59
C ASN A 94 25.38 4.73 -33.84
N VAL A 95 26.26 3.98 -33.19
CA VAL A 95 25.87 2.81 -32.38
C VAL A 95 24.93 3.21 -31.24
N VAL A 96 25.20 4.34 -30.58
CA VAL A 96 24.38 4.84 -29.46
C VAL A 96 23.03 5.35 -29.93
N ILE A 97 22.96 6.10 -31.04
CA ILE A 97 21.70 6.50 -31.65
C ILE A 97 20.88 5.27 -32.04
N ILE A 98 21.49 4.31 -32.74
CA ILE A 98 20.78 3.09 -33.18
C ILE A 98 20.23 2.34 -31.95
N THR A 99 21.05 2.15 -30.91
CA THR A 99 20.64 1.47 -29.68
C THR A 99 19.51 2.21 -28.96
N LEU A 100 19.58 3.54 -28.90
CA LEU A 100 18.54 4.40 -28.33
C LEU A 100 17.24 4.33 -29.12
N SER A 101 17.31 4.41 -30.45
CA SER A 101 16.16 4.31 -31.35
C SER A 101 15.46 2.96 -31.22
N PHE A 102 16.22 1.85 -31.17
CA PHE A 102 15.65 0.52 -30.94
C PHE A 102 14.97 0.39 -29.56
N GLY A 103 15.58 0.96 -28.51
CA GLY A 103 14.98 0.99 -27.17
C GLY A 103 13.68 1.80 -27.11
N PHE A 104 13.63 2.95 -27.81
CA PHE A 104 12.46 3.81 -27.87
C PHE A 104 11.32 3.15 -28.66
N ILE A 105 11.61 2.54 -29.81
CA ILE A 105 10.63 1.81 -30.63
C ILE A 105 10.05 0.63 -29.84
N ASN A 106 10.88 -0.13 -29.14
CA ASN A 106 10.40 -1.28 -28.36
C ASN A 106 9.52 -0.82 -27.17
N ASN A 107 9.85 0.27 -26.50
CA ASN A 107 9.01 0.83 -25.45
C ASN A 107 7.69 1.40 -26.00
N PHE A 108 7.72 2.06 -27.15
CA PHE A 108 6.51 2.57 -27.82
C PHE A 108 5.57 1.43 -28.26
N TYR A 109 6.13 0.34 -28.78
CA TYR A 109 5.36 -0.85 -29.13
C TYR A 109 4.73 -1.52 -27.90
N ASN A 110 5.47 -1.61 -26.79
CA ASN A 110 4.92 -2.11 -25.52
C ASN A 110 3.85 -1.19 -24.93
N ASP A 111 3.98 0.13 -25.08
CA ASP A 111 2.97 1.10 -24.65
C ASP A 111 1.70 0.99 -25.50
N ILE A 112 1.82 0.79 -26.81
CA ILE A 112 0.66 0.51 -27.68
C ILE A 112 -0.01 -0.80 -27.28
N LEU A 113 0.75 -1.88 -27.09
CA LEU A 113 0.23 -3.17 -26.63
C LEU A 113 -0.46 -3.07 -25.26
N PHE A 114 0.11 -2.29 -24.35
CA PHE A 114 -0.50 -1.99 -23.05
C PHE A 114 -1.83 -1.27 -23.21
N LEU A 115 -1.89 -0.21 -24.05
CA LEU A 115 -3.12 0.53 -24.31
C LEU A 115 -4.21 -0.35 -24.97
N THR A 116 -3.82 -1.25 -25.87
CA THR A 116 -4.77 -2.18 -26.50
C THR A 116 -5.30 -3.23 -25.51
N ASN A 117 -4.45 -3.73 -24.61
CA ASN A 117 -4.86 -4.71 -23.59
C ASN A 117 -5.63 -4.07 -22.43
N TRP A 118 -5.37 -2.80 -22.10
CA TRP A 118 -6.04 -2.07 -21.04
C TRP A 118 -7.55 -1.90 -21.27
N ASN A 119 -7.99 -1.91 -22.54
CA ASN A 119 -9.40 -1.86 -22.89
C ASN A 119 -10.21 -3.09 -22.40
N HIS A 120 -9.57 -4.22 -22.09
CA HIS A 120 -10.28 -5.41 -21.58
C HIS A 120 -10.63 -5.34 -20.09
N ASP A 121 -9.84 -4.64 -19.26
CA ASP A 121 -10.08 -4.56 -17.81
C ASP A 121 -11.18 -3.55 -17.43
N GLN A 122 -11.43 -2.56 -18.28
CA GLN A 122 -12.49 -1.54 -18.09
C GLN A 122 -13.91 -2.13 -18.05
N TYR A 123 -14.12 -3.34 -18.61
CA TYR A 123 -15.44 -3.99 -18.60
C TYR A 123 -15.83 -4.61 -17.25
N ARG A 124 -14.89 -4.80 -16.31
CA ARG A 124 -15.18 -5.46 -15.02
C ARG A 124 -15.88 -4.59 -13.97
N TYR A 125 -15.96 -3.26 -14.18
CA TYR A 125 -16.44 -2.33 -13.13
C TYR A 125 -17.84 -1.76 -13.37
N LYS A 126 -18.63 -2.34 -14.28
CA LYS A 126 -20.00 -1.91 -14.57
C LYS A 126 -21.04 -2.58 -13.68
N GLU A 127 -20.74 -2.79 -12.40
CA GLU A 127 -21.76 -3.28 -11.47
C GLU A 127 -22.84 -2.22 -11.29
N ARG A 128 -24.02 -2.49 -11.85
CA ARG A 128 -25.20 -1.66 -11.65
C ARG A 128 -25.99 -2.16 -10.47
N ILE A 129 -26.19 -1.27 -9.51
CA ILE A 129 -27.05 -1.51 -8.36
C ILE A 129 -28.50 -1.27 -8.80
N PRO A 130 -29.43 -2.21 -8.50
CA PRO A 130 -30.84 -2.04 -8.81
C PRO A 130 -31.41 -0.70 -8.31
N ASN A 131 -32.19 -0.01 -9.16
CA ASN A 131 -32.74 1.32 -8.84
C ASN A 131 -33.60 1.36 -7.57
N ASN A 132 -34.24 0.24 -7.21
CA ASN A 132 -35.07 0.13 -6.01
C ASN A 132 -34.25 0.07 -4.71
N GLN A 133 -32.94 -0.18 -4.78
CA GLN A 133 -32.04 -0.24 -3.62
C GLN A 133 -31.25 1.07 -3.42
N LEU A 134 -31.28 1.97 -4.40
CA LEU A 134 -30.63 3.28 -4.34
C LEU A 134 -31.66 4.40 -4.15
N ASP A 135 -31.44 5.20 -3.11
CA ASP A 135 -32.08 6.50 -2.96
C ASP A 135 -31.11 7.59 -3.44
N ARG A 136 -31.37 8.19 -4.61
CA ARG A 136 -30.48 9.21 -5.20
C ARG A 136 -30.52 10.57 -4.47
N SER A 137 -31.49 10.78 -3.58
CA SER A 137 -31.51 11.98 -2.73
C SER A 137 -30.47 11.91 -1.61
N LYS A 138 -29.98 10.70 -1.30
CA LYS A 138 -29.00 10.41 -0.26
C LYS A 138 -27.58 10.52 -0.78
N THR A 139 -26.66 10.85 0.11
CA THR A 139 -25.23 10.89 -0.17
C THR A 139 -24.58 9.52 0.03
N TYR A 140 -23.60 9.20 -0.82
CA TYR A 140 -22.89 7.91 -0.79
C TYR A 140 -21.39 8.13 -0.71
N ASP A 141 -20.71 7.33 0.11
CA ASP A 141 -19.28 7.06 -0.03
C ASP A 141 -19.07 5.64 -0.56
N ILE A 142 -17.88 5.36 -1.11
CA ILE A 142 -17.51 4.05 -1.63
C ILE A 142 -16.25 3.58 -0.93
N TYR A 143 -16.35 2.40 -0.33
CA TYR A 143 -15.29 1.76 0.43
C TYR A 143 -14.99 0.36 -0.18
N PRO A 144 -13.73 -0.09 -0.25
CA PRO A 144 -12.50 0.63 0.11
C PRO A 144 -11.91 1.56 -0.96
N ASN A 145 -12.20 1.37 -2.27
CA ASN A 145 -11.42 2.04 -3.33
C ASN A 145 -11.99 2.09 -4.78
N ILE A 146 -13.08 1.38 -5.14
CA ILE A 146 -13.58 1.34 -6.53
C ILE A 146 -14.59 2.47 -6.74
N THR A 147 -14.07 3.68 -6.92
CA THR A 147 -14.92 4.88 -7.06
C THR A 147 -15.76 4.88 -8.32
N SER A 148 -15.42 4.09 -9.35
CA SER A 148 -16.22 3.96 -10.58
C SER A 148 -17.66 3.50 -10.34
N ILE A 149 -17.94 2.84 -9.21
CA ILE A 149 -19.31 2.48 -8.79
C ILE A 149 -20.20 3.74 -8.71
N SER A 150 -19.68 4.89 -8.26
CA SER A 150 -20.50 6.10 -8.14
C SER A 150 -20.87 6.65 -9.50
N TYR A 151 -19.90 6.67 -10.43
CA TYR A 151 -20.10 7.12 -11.79
C TYR A 151 -21.14 6.25 -12.52
N PHE A 152 -20.98 4.94 -12.50
CA PHE A 152 -21.87 4.04 -13.24
C PHE A 152 -23.29 3.92 -12.67
N ASN A 153 -23.48 4.33 -11.41
CA ASN A 153 -24.78 4.29 -10.73
C ASN A 153 -25.41 5.69 -10.53
N ASN A 154 -24.78 6.76 -11.04
CA ASN A 154 -25.21 8.15 -10.88
C ASN A 154 -25.50 8.50 -9.41
N LEU A 155 -24.57 8.17 -8.52
CA LEU A 155 -24.72 8.43 -7.09
C LEU A 155 -24.40 9.89 -6.76
N ASN A 156 -25.06 10.45 -5.74
CA ASN A 156 -24.63 11.69 -5.09
C ASN A 156 -23.38 11.39 -4.24
N TYR A 157 -22.23 11.34 -4.91
CA TYR A 157 -20.98 10.85 -4.35
C TYR A 157 -20.32 11.89 -3.46
N GLN A 158 -20.10 11.53 -2.20
CA GLN A 158 -19.42 12.34 -1.21
C GLN A 158 -18.24 11.54 -0.62
N PRO A 159 -17.08 11.54 -1.30
CA PRO A 159 -15.91 10.79 -0.84
C PRO A 159 -15.39 11.31 0.48
N ARG A 160 -14.92 10.37 1.31
CA ARG A 160 -13.99 10.68 2.40
C ARG A 160 -12.66 11.26 1.86
N PRO A 161 -11.89 12.02 2.66
CA PRO A 161 -10.68 12.71 2.19
C PRO A 161 -9.68 11.78 1.50
N ILE A 162 -9.47 10.59 2.08
CA ILE A 162 -8.59 9.56 1.50
C ILE A 162 -9.47 8.43 0.99
N PHE A 163 -10.08 8.64 -0.17
CA PHE A 163 -11.08 7.75 -0.77
C PHE A 163 -10.55 6.36 -1.20
N GLN A 164 -9.23 6.17 -1.25
CA GLN A 164 -8.58 4.87 -1.44
C GLN A 164 -8.03 4.37 -0.11
N SER A 165 -8.67 3.36 0.50
CA SER A 165 -8.30 2.85 1.83
C SER A 165 -6.84 2.47 1.99
N TYR A 166 -6.26 1.82 0.98
CA TYR A 166 -4.85 1.43 1.02
C TYR A 166 -3.89 2.64 1.11
N SER A 167 -4.35 3.85 0.73
CA SER A 167 -3.59 5.10 0.81
C SER A 167 -3.68 5.78 2.18
N ALA A 168 -4.63 5.39 3.05
CA ALA A 168 -4.75 5.90 4.42
C ALA A 168 -3.81 5.16 5.39
N TYR A 169 -2.54 5.05 5.01
CA TYR A 169 -1.55 4.20 5.68
C TYR A 169 -0.89 4.81 6.93
N THR A 170 -1.34 5.98 7.38
CA THR A 170 -0.84 6.60 8.62
C THR A 170 -2.01 6.92 9.56
N PRO A 171 -1.79 6.93 10.88
CA PRO A 171 -2.78 7.36 11.86
C PRO A 171 -3.45 8.69 11.53
N ARG A 172 -2.67 9.67 11.04
CA ARG A 172 -3.20 10.97 10.65
C ARG A 172 -4.18 10.86 9.49
N LEU A 173 -3.85 10.08 8.45
CA LEU A 173 -4.73 9.91 7.29
C LEU A 173 -6.01 9.15 7.65
N ASP A 174 -5.89 8.08 8.45
CA ASP A 174 -7.04 7.35 8.98
C ASP A 174 -7.92 8.27 9.85
N SER A 175 -7.33 9.12 10.72
CA SER A 175 -8.09 10.06 11.55
C SER A 175 -8.91 11.06 10.74
N LEU A 176 -8.44 11.50 9.56
CA LEU A 176 -9.21 12.37 8.68
C LEU A 176 -10.44 11.67 8.11
N ASN A 177 -10.30 10.40 7.76
CA ASN A 177 -11.42 9.57 7.28
C ASN A 177 -12.39 9.27 8.43
N SER A 178 -11.89 8.86 9.59
CA SER A 178 -12.67 8.65 10.81
C SER A 178 -13.47 9.91 11.18
N TYR A 179 -12.83 11.09 11.22
CA TYR A 179 -13.51 12.36 11.47
C TYR A 179 -14.56 12.70 10.40
N PHE A 180 -14.28 12.39 9.13
CA PHE A 180 -15.25 12.58 8.07
C PHE A 180 -16.49 11.68 8.26
N ILE A 181 -16.31 10.41 8.60
CA ILE A 181 -17.40 9.47 8.91
C ILE A 181 -18.14 9.93 10.18
N SER A 182 -17.41 10.49 11.15
CA SER A 182 -17.98 10.91 12.42
C SER A 182 -18.86 12.15 12.27
N GLU A 183 -18.35 13.21 11.64
CA GLU A 183 -18.96 14.54 11.58
C GLU A 183 -19.82 14.77 10.34
N LYS A 184 -19.41 14.23 9.18
CA LYS A 184 -20.17 14.48 7.95
C LYS A 184 -21.36 13.54 7.81
N LYS A 185 -22.39 14.07 7.15
CA LYS A 185 -23.65 13.37 6.89
C LYS A 185 -23.56 12.56 5.60
N VAL A 186 -22.54 11.71 5.43
CA VAL A 186 -22.67 10.65 4.43
C VAL A 186 -23.80 9.73 4.89
N ASP A 187 -24.86 9.61 4.11
CA ASP A 187 -26.02 8.83 4.49
C ASP A 187 -25.74 7.33 4.39
N ASN A 188 -25.03 6.92 3.34
CA ASN A 188 -24.77 5.52 3.03
C ASN A 188 -23.31 5.29 2.64
N ILE A 189 -22.78 4.11 2.98
CA ILE A 189 -21.47 3.65 2.48
C ILE A 189 -21.70 2.37 1.70
N ILE A 190 -21.23 2.36 0.44
CA ILE A 190 -21.23 1.17 -0.40
C ILE A 190 -19.89 0.48 -0.22
N PHE A 191 -19.93 -0.74 0.28
CA PHE A 191 -18.76 -1.60 0.37
C PHE A 191 -18.72 -2.53 -0.81
N HIS A 192 -17.52 -2.68 -1.37
CA HIS A 192 -17.26 -3.70 -2.36
C HIS A 192 -16.17 -4.66 -1.88
N THR A 193 -16.37 -5.94 -2.16
CA THR A 193 -15.33 -6.97 -2.07
C THR A 193 -14.71 -7.11 -3.45
N SER A 194 -13.39 -7.21 -3.55
CA SER A 194 -12.71 -7.40 -4.85
C SER A 194 -13.44 -8.45 -5.68
N LEU A 195 -13.84 -8.08 -6.90
CA LEU A 195 -14.53 -8.97 -7.85
C LEU A 195 -13.62 -10.09 -8.40
N ASN A 196 -12.35 -10.09 -8.01
CA ASN A 196 -11.42 -11.16 -8.28
C ASN A 196 -11.22 -11.91 -6.97
N ASN A 197 -11.35 -13.24 -6.98
CA ASN A 197 -11.23 -14.19 -5.86
C ASN A 197 -9.88 -14.15 -5.09
N VAL A 198 -9.18 -13.03 -5.05
CA VAL A 198 -7.97 -12.78 -4.27
C VAL A 198 -8.39 -12.51 -2.83
N SER A 199 -8.05 -13.46 -1.95
CA SER A 199 -8.52 -13.61 -0.57
C SER A 199 -8.07 -12.53 0.44
N TRP A 200 -7.86 -11.29 0.00
CA TRP A 200 -7.20 -10.24 0.81
C TRP A 200 -7.79 -8.84 0.63
N GLY A 201 -9.11 -8.75 0.39
CA GLY A 201 -9.86 -7.50 0.57
C GLY A 201 -9.27 -6.25 -0.10
N ASN A 202 -8.95 -6.28 -1.40
CA ASN A 202 -8.46 -5.10 -2.15
C ASN A 202 -7.29 -4.33 -1.51
N THR A 203 -6.50 -4.97 -0.65
CA THR A 203 -5.33 -4.32 -0.05
C THR A 203 -4.13 -4.43 -0.98
N ILE A 204 -3.18 -3.50 -0.81
CA ILE A 204 -1.88 -3.58 -1.47
C ILE A 204 -0.88 -4.27 -0.53
N ASP A 205 0.22 -4.80 -1.07
CA ASP A 205 1.33 -5.37 -0.30
C ASP A 205 0.95 -6.56 0.62
N GLU A 206 -0.07 -7.34 0.27
CA GLU A 206 -0.56 -8.48 1.08
C GLU A 206 -0.95 -8.06 2.51
N ARG A 207 -1.64 -6.93 2.65
CA ARG A 207 -2.06 -6.43 3.97
C ARG A 207 -3.38 -7.03 4.42
N TYR A 208 -3.54 -7.12 5.73
CA TYR A 208 -4.81 -7.56 6.31
C TYR A 208 -5.79 -6.40 6.41
N PHE A 209 -6.91 -6.52 5.70
CA PHE A 209 -7.84 -5.42 5.54
C PHE A 209 -8.45 -4.93 6.87
N LEU A 210 -8.59 -5.78 7.89
CA LEU A 210 -9.07 -5.35 9.22
C LEU A 210 -8.07 -4.45 9.95
N PHE A 211 -6.79 -4.48 9.57
CA PHE A 211 -5.74 -3.65 10.19
C PHE A 211 -5.48 -2.38 9.38
N GLU A 212 -6.09 -2.24 8.21
CA GLU A 212 -6.16 -0.96 7.53
C GLU A 212 -7.19 -0.08 8.21
N GLU A 213 -6.94 1.21 8.31
CA GLU A 213 -7.89 2.21 8.79
C GLU A 213 -8.72 1.82 10.03
N PRO A 214 -8.07 1.36 11.11
CA PRO A 214 -8.76 0.89 12.31
C PRO A 214 -9.73 1.94 12.89
N LEU A 215 -9.35 3.22 12.90
CA LEU A 215 -10.20 4.28 13.43
C LEU A 215 -11.46 4.47 12.58
N THR A 216 -11.28 4.52 11.25
CA THR A 216 -12.43 4.64 10.34
C THR A 216 -13.38 3.46 10.45
N LYS A 217 -12.86 2.23 10.60
CA LYS A 217 -13.71 1.04 10.76
C LYS A 217 -14.53 1.07 12.05
N ILE A 218 -13.94 1.55 13.15
CA ILE A 218 -14.68 1.72 14.41
C ILE A 218 -15.83 2.71 14.22
N GLU A 219 -15.58 3.87 13.62
CA GLU A 219 -16.63 4.87 13.32
C GLU A 219 -17.75 4.27 12.44
N ILE A 220 -17.39 3.44 11.45
CA ILE A 220 -18.36 2.76 10.61
C ILE A 220 -19.20 1.76 11.45
N LEU A 221 -18.57 0.95 12.30
CA LEU A 221 -19.28 -0.01 13.18
C LEU A 221 -20.25 0.71 14.13
N GLU A 222 -19.84 1.86 14.67
CA GLU A 222 -20.62 2.68 15.59
C GLU A 222 -21.83 3.35 14.92
N LYS A 223 -21.62 3.88 13.72
CA LYS A 223 -22.57 4.80 13.08
C LYS A 223 -23.37 4.21 11.94
N TYR A 224 -23.00 3.04 11.41
CA TYR A 224 -23.67 2.44 10.27
C TYR A 224 -24.21 1.04 10.60
N THR A 225 -25.30 0.67 9.93
CA THR A 225 -25.88 -0.67 9.93
C THR A 225 -26.03 -1.15 8.49
N ILE A 226 -26.11 -2.46 8.30
CA ILE A 226 -26.35 -3.04 6.98
C ILE A 226 -27.80 -2.72 6.57
N LYS A 227 -27.95 -2.06 5.41
CA LYS A 227 -29.24 -1.78 4.79
C LYS A 227 -29.61 -2.88 3.80
N ASP A 228 -28.69 -3.17 2.89
CA ASP A 228 -28.92 -4.03 1.75
C ASP A 228 -27.69 -4.84 1.37
N LYS A 229 -27.93 -6.00 0.77
CA LYS A 229 -26.91 -6.90 0.21
C LYS A 229 -27.28 -7.11 -1.25
N ILE A 230 -26.53 -6.53 -2.16
CA ILE A 230 -26.88 -6.56 -3.58
C ILE A 230 -26.52 -7.92 -4.18
N ASN A 231 -25.33 -8.41 -3.84
CA ASN A 231 -24.79 -9.70 -4.25
C ASN A 231 -23.69 -10.10 -3.24
N LYS A 232 -22.84 -11.07 -3.61
CA LYS A 232 -21.70 -11.48 -2.75
C LYS A 232 -20.59 -10.43 -2.67
N SER A 233 -20.56 -9.47 -3.60
CA SER A 233 -19.50 -8.47 -3.75
C SER A 233 -19.88 -7.07 -3.27
N LEU A 234 -21.17 -6.74 -3.13
CA LEU A 234 -21.64 -5.38 -2.85
C LEU A 234 -22.63 -5.34 -1.68
N PHE A 235 -22.34 -4.44 -0.74
CA PHE A 235 -23.16 -4.20 0.44
C PHE A 235 -23.41 -2.71 0.57
N ILE A 236 -24.63 -2.36 0.95
CA ILE A 236 -25.02 -0.99 1.26
C ILE A 236 -25.24 -0.90 2.75
N THR A 237 -24.55 0.04 3.37
CA THR A 237 -24.80 0.41 4.75
C THR A 237 -25.54 1.74 4.80
N GLU A 238 -26.34 1.91 5.83
CA GLU A 238 -27.04 3.16 6.13
C GLU A 238 -26.65 3.68 7.52
N LYS A 239 -26.62 5.00 7.65
CA LYS A 239 -26.35 5.64 8.93
C LYS A 239 -27.46 5.30 9.93
N ARG A 240 -27.08 4.84 11.12
CA ARG A 240 -27.98 4.52 12.22
C ARG A 240 -28.68 5.79 12.69
N LYS A 241 -29.94 5.65 13.09
CA LYS A 241 -30.67 6.73 13.80
C LYS A 241 -30.08 7.01 15.18
N LYS A 242 -29.53 5.97 15.83
CA LYS A 242 -28.86 6.04 17.12
C LYS A 242 -27.52 5.33 17.02
N ASN A 243 -26.43 6.05 17.29
CA ASN A 243 -25.09 5.50 17.26
C ASN A 243 -24.91 4.49 18.40
N ILE A 244 -24.15 3.44 18.12
CA ILE A 244 -23.58 2.57 19.14
C ILE A 244 -22.29 3.27 19.60
N ASN A 245 -22.08 3.40 20.90
CA ASN A 245 -20.83 3.96 21.44
C ASN A 245 -20.03 2.78 22.00
N ILE A 246 -19.01 2.35 21.26
CA ILE A 246 -18.17 1.23 21.62
C ILE A 246 -17.22 1.68 22.72
N LYS A 247 -17.45 1.19 23.93
CA LYS A 247 -16.54 1.38 25.05
C LYS A 247 -15.50 0.28 25.04
N PHE A 248 -14.24 0.69 25.17
CA PHE A 248 -13.11 -0.22 25.29
C PHE A 248 -12.73 -0.38 26.75
N LYS A 249 -12.89 -1.60 27.27
CA LYS A 249 -12.39 -1.99 28.59
C LYS A 249 -11.01 -2.61 28.44
N LEU A 250 -10.01 -2.06 29.13
CA LEU A 250 -8.67 -2.65 29.18
C LEU A 250 -8.73 -4.03 29.85
N ILE A 251 -8.19 -5.05 29.18
CA ILE A 251 -8.13 -6.43 29.67
C ILE A 251 -6.71 -6.83 30.04
N ASP A 252 -5.76 -6.54 29.17
CA ASP A 252 -4.36 -6.89 29.36
C ASP A 252 -3.45 -5.82 28.74
N ARG A 253 -2.31 -5.57 29.38
CA ARG A 253 -1.23 -4.74 28.86
C ARG A 253 0.09 -5.39 29.24
N ARG A 254 0.91 -5.69 28.25
CA ARG A 254 2.20 -6.35 28.43
C ARG A 254 3.23 -5.88 27.42
N PHE A 255 4.49 -6.10 27.75
CA PHE A 255 5.58 -5.98 26.80
C PHE A 255 5.83 -7.34 26.17
N CYS A 256 5.94 -7.36 24.85
CA CYS A 256 6.21 -8.56 24.06
C CYS A 256 7.45 -8.34 23.20
N THR A 257 8.10 -9.43 22.84
CA THR A 257 9.28 -9.41 21.98
C THR A 257 8.91 -9.88 20.58
N LEU A 258 9.43 -9.23 19.54
CA LEU A 258 9.26 -9.67 18.15
C LEU A 258 9.67 -11.15 18.01
N GLY A 259 8.87 -11.91 17.28
CA GLY A 259 9.07 -13.35 17.14
C GLY A 259 8.48 -14.21 18.27
N SER A 260 8.01 -13.62 19.37
CA SER A 260 7.27 -14.37 20.41
C SER A 260 5.81 -14.61 19.97
N VAL A 261 5.26 -15.76 20.35
CA VAL A 261 3.84 -16.07 20.16
C VAL A 261 3.06 -15.45 21.32
N ILE A 262 2.04 -14.66 21.00
CA ILE A 262 1.14 -14.05 21.97
C ILE A 262 -0.14 -14.89 21.98
N ASN A 263 -0.28 -15.75 23.00
CA ASN A 263 -1.49 -16.55 23.19
C ASN A 263 -2.65 -15.70 23.69
N LEU A 264 -3.84 -16.03 23.20
CA LEU A 264 -5.09 -15.34 23.49
C LEU A 264 -6.04 -16.18 24.35
N ASP A 265 -5.55 -17.22 25.04
CA ASP A 265 -6.38 -18.15 25.83
C ASP A 265 -7.24 -17.47 26.92
N LEU A 266 -6.89 -16.24 27.30
CA LEU A 266 -7.59 -15.44 28.30
C LEU A 266 -8.86 -14.75 27.76
N ILE A 267 -9.10 -14.74 26.44
CA ILE A 267 -10.22 -14.00 25.85
C ILE A 267 -11.42 -14.89 25.58
N ASN A 268 -12.62 -14.37 25.88
CA ASN A 268 -13.87 -15.08 25.62
C ASN A 268 -14.22 -15.03 24.10
N PRO A 269 -14.38 -16.16 23.40
CA PRO A 269 -14.72 -16.17 21.97
C PRO A 269 -16.09 -15.53 21.65
N ASP A 270 -16.98 -15.42 22.63
CA ASP A 270 -18.32 -14.83 22.49
C ASP A 270 -18.35 -13.31 22.67
N LYS A 271 -17.19 -12.67 22.87
CA LYS A 271 -17.07 -11.20 22.91
C LYS A 271 -16.10 -10.72 21.83
N LEU A 272 -16.20 -9.45 21.46
CA LEU A 272 -15.27 -8.84 20.51
C LEU A 272 -14.11 -8.17 21.24
N TYR A 273 -12.89 -8.50 20.84
CA TYR A 273 -11.66 -7.94 21.38
C TYR A 273 -10.90 -7.17 20.32
N PHE A 274 -10.25 -6.11 20.76
CA PHE A 274 -9.36 -5.29 19.97
C PHE A 274 -7.97 -5.27 20.60
N PHE A 275 -6.95 -4.95 19.82
CA PHE A 275 -5.61 -4.77 20.32
C PHE A 275 -4.97 -3.49 19.78
N THR A 276 -3.95 -3.03 20.49
CA THR A 276 -2.96 -2.08 19.97
C THR A 276 -1.58 -2.67 20.16
N ALA A 277 -0.69 -2.50 19.18
CA ALA A 277 0.71 -2.87 19.25
C ALA A 277 1.58 -1.65 18.88
N LYS A 278 2.38 -1.16 19.83
CA LYS A 278 3.21 0.05 19.65
C LYS A 278 4.67 -0.32 19.45
N PHE A 279 5.10 -0.25 18.20
CA PHE A 279 6.49 -0.53 17.81
C PHE A 279 7.32 0.75 17.80
N LYS A 280 8.60 0.64 18.18
CA LYS A 280 9.55 1.75 18.13
C LYS A 280 10.67 1.45 17.16
N TYR A 281 11.00 2.42 16.32
CA TYR A 281 12.16 2.35 15.45
C TYR A 281 13.46 2.46 16.25
N SER A 282 14.46 1.67 15.86
CA SER A 282 15.83 1.85 16.34
C SER A 282 16.39 3.17 15.82
N ASN A 283 17.40 3.74 16.50
CA ASN A 283 18.03 4.99 16.07
C ASN A 283 18.62 4.87 14.64
N LYS A 284 19.13 3.70 14.28
CA LYS A 284 19.63 3.41 12.93
C LYS A 284 18.51 3.46 11.91
N ALA A 285 17.35 2.89 12.24
CA ALA A 285 16.19 2.87 11.35
C ALA A 285 15.62 4.27 11.11
N LYS A 286 15.59 5.12 12.13
CA LYS A 286 15.17 6.53 12.00
C LYS A 286 16.08 7.33 11.05
N ALA A 287 17.38 7.02 11.03
CA ALA A 287 18.30 7.65 10.08
C ALA A 287 18.07 7.10 8.66
N ILE A 288 17.93 5.79 8.51
CA ILE A 288 17.68 5.13 7.21
C ILE A 288 16.33 5.59 6.63
N SER A 289 15.31 5.84 7.46
CA SER A 289 13.98 6.25 7.00
C SER A 289 13.94 7.62 6.31
N LEU A 290 14.98 8.45 6.49
CA LEU A 290 15.12 9.70 5.74
C LEU A 290 15.55 9.45 4.28
N LEU A 291 16.21 8.32 4.01
CA LEU A 291 16.78 7.98 2.70
C LEU A 291 16.01 6.85 2.01
N TYR A 292 15.26 6.04 2.76
CA TYR A 292 14.61 4.84 2.25
C TYR A 292 13.29 4.51 2.97
N LYS A 293 12.52 3.59 2.40
CA LYS A 293 11.23 3.13 2.94
C LYS A 293 11.40 2.43 4.29
N LEU A 294 10.46 2.70 5.20
CA LEU A 294 10.39 2.03 6.50
C LEU A 294 10.08 0.54 6.36
N PRO A 295 10.65 -0.31 7.23
CA PRO A 295 10.33 -1.73 7.23
C PRO A 295 8.87 -1.98 7.59
N TYR A 296 8.26 -2.93 6.90
CA TYR A 296 6.97 -3.49 7.31
C TYR A 296 7.13 -4.38 8.54
N ILE A 297 6.01 -4.56 9.25
CA ILE A 297 5.85 -5.64 10.21
C ILE A 297 4.99 -6.70 9.55
N SER A 298 5.46 -7.95 9.58
CA SER A 298 4.62 -9.07 9.20
C SER A 298 3.91 -9.60 10.44
N VAL A 299 2.64 -9.91 10.30
CA VAL A 299 1.82 -10.49 11.36
C VAL A 299 1.39 -11.88 10.93
N GLU A 300 1.48 -12.84 11.83
CA GLU A 300 0.93 -14.18 11.67
C GLU A 300 -0.21 -14.35 12.66
N LEU A 301 -1.40 -14.66 12.15
CA LEU A 301 -2.53 -15.09 12.96
C LEU A 301 -2.58 -16.61 12.96
N ILE A 302 -2.77 -17.19 14.14
CA ILE A 302 -2.92 -18.62 14.38
C ILE A 302 -4.38 -18.85 14.76
N LYS A 303 -5.11 -19.61 13.94
CA LYS A 303 -6.57 -19.80 14.05
C LYS A 303 -6.92 -21.10 14.77
N ASP A 304 -8.22 -21.33 15.04
CA ASP A 304 -8.71 -22.46 15.86
C ASP A 304 -8.19 -23.85 15.46
N HIS A 305 -7.99 -24.09 14.16
CA HIS A 305 -7.47 -25.34 13.60
C HIS A 305 -5.93 -25.36 13.41
N ASN A 306 -5.19 -24.50 14.12
CA ASN A 306 -3.75 -24.27 13.92
C ASN A 306 -3.37 -23.84 12.50
N SER A 307 -4.34 -23.43 11.69
CA SER A 307 -4.07 -22.82 10.39
C SER A 307 -3.45 -21.45 10.61
N LYS A 308 -2.37 -21.19 9.88
CA LYS A 308 -1.58 -19.97 10.01
C LYS A 308 -1.77 -19.12 8.78
N ILE A 309 -1.94 -17.83 9.00
CA ILE A 309 -2.04 -16.87 7.93
C ILE A 309 -1.12 -15.70 8.21
N ARG A 310 -0.32 -15.32 7.22
CA ARG A 310 0.68 -14.26 7.33
C ARG A 310 0.34 -13.14 6.36
N PHE A 311 0.51 -11.92 6.82
CA PHE A 311 0.30 -10.71 6.03
C PHE A 311 1.22 -9.60 6.53
N ASN A 312 1.40 -8.57 5.71
CA ASN A 312 2.14 -7.38 6.09
C ASN A 312 1.22 -6.31 6.68
N THR A 313 1.77 -5.39 7.45
CA THR A 313 1.04 -4.22 7.92
C THR A 313 1.97 -3.05 8.18
N VAL A 314 1.38 -1.87 8.26
CA VAL A 314 2.06 -0.64 8.69
C VAL A 314 1.98 -0.58 10.21
N SER A 315 3.15 -0.59 10.85
CA SER A 315 3.28 -0.61 12.31
C SER A 315 2.54 0.54 13.00
N ASP A 316 2.55 1.73 12.40
CA ASP A 316 1.86 2.90 12.94
C ASP A 316 0.34 2.71 13.01
N LEU A 317 -0.27 1.96 12.08
CA LEU A 317 -1.71 1.68 12.14
C LEU A 317 -2.05 0.76 13.32
N LEU A 318 -1.18 -0.20 13.64
CA LEU A 318 -1.35 -1.09 14.79
C LEU A 318 -1.32 -0.36 16.14
N SER A 319 -0.88 0.90 16.19
CA SER A 319 -0.96 1.70 17.40
C SER A 319 -2.40 2.09 17.80
N HIS A 320 -3.38 1.81 16.93
CA HIS A 320 -4.82 2.00 17.13
C HIS A 320 -5.55 0.66 17.24
N GLN A 321 -6.79 0.69 17.72
CA GLN A 321 -7.56 -0.50 18.04
C GLN A 321 -7.89 -1.30 16.77
N CYS A 322 -7.16 -2.39 16.54
CA CYS A 322 -7.42 -3.37 15.49
C CYS A 322 -8.21 -4.56 16.05
N VAL A 323 -9.11 -5.16 15.26
CA VAL A 323 -9.86 -6.37 15.65
C VAL A 323 -8.88 -7.51 15.94
N LEU A 324 -9.00 -8.17 17.09
CA LEU A 324 -8.04 -9.18 17.56
C LEU A 324 -8.51 -10.61 17.32
N ASN A 325 -9.70 -10.94 17.80
CA ASN A 325 -10.08 -12.33 18.08
C ASN A 325 -10.91 -13.02 17.00
N LYS A 326 -11.33 -12.27 15.97
CA LYS A 326 -12.12 -12.78 14.85
C LYS A 326 -11.35 -12.60 13.56
N TYR A 327 -11.15 -13.70 12.84
CA TYR A 327 -10.58 -13.68 11.51
C TYR A 327 -11.69 -13.49 10.47
N CYS A 328 -11.58 -12.41 9.71
CA CYS A 328 -12.37 -12.19 8.49
C CYS A 328 -11.48 -12.43 7.27
N SER A 329 -11.90 -13.28 6.35
CA SER A 329 -11.20 -13.54 5.08
C SER A 329 -11.57 -12.53 3.98
N ASN A 330 -12.71 -11.88 4.12
CA ASN A 330 -13.26 -10.95 3.13
C ASN A 330 -14.24 -9.97 3.82
N TYR A 331 -14.84 -9.05 3.05
CA TYR A 331 -15.79 -8.08 3.61
C TYR A 331 -17.14 -8.69 4.00
N TYR A 332 -17.57 -9.83 3.44
CA TYR A 332 -18.77 -10.55 3.92
C TYR A 332 -18.57 -11.00 5.37
N ASP A 333 -17.39 -11.51 5.71
CA ASP A 333 -17.05 -11.86 7.09
C ASP A 333 -17.01 -10.61 7.99
N TYR A 334 -16.46 -9.50 7.49
CA TYR A 334 -16.48 -8.22 8.21
C TYR A 334 -17.89 -7.74 8.54
N PHE A 335 -18.85 -7.93 7.63
CA PHE A 335 -20.24 -7.59 7.88
C PHE A 335 -20.89 -8.43 8.98
N SER A 336 -20.37 -9.63 9.24
CA SER A 336 -20.81 -10.42 10.39
C SER A 336 -20.48 -9.74 11.73
N LEU A 337 -19.52 -8.80 11.77
CA LEU A 337 -19.22 -8.00 12.97
C LEU A 337 -20.34 -7.01 13.34
N PHE A 338 -21.25 -6.68 12.42
CA PHE A 338 -22.36 -5.75 12.69
C PHE A 338 -23.53 -6.40 13.44
N GLU A 339 -23.54 -7.74 13.56
CA GLU A 339 -24.66 -8.50 14.12
C GLU A 339 -24.16 -9.54 15.14
N GLU A 340 -24.70 -9.50 16.37
CA GLU A 340 -24.23 -10.35 17.49
C GLU A 340 -24.27 -11.85 17.16
N SER A 341 -25.35 -12.30 16.50
CA SER A 341 -25.53 -13.70 16.15
C SER A 341 -24.54 -14.20 15.10
N LYS A 342 -24.03 -13.31 14.23
CA LYS A 342 -23.15 -13.67 13.12
C LYS A 342 -21.68 -13.57 13.47
N PHE A 343 -21.25 -12.61 14.29
CA PHE A 343 -19.83 -12.53 14.63
C PHE A 343 -19.36 -13.75 15.44
N LYS A 344 -20.25 -14.39 16.19
CA LYS A 344 -19.95 -15.61 16.95
C LYS A 344 -19.57 -16.79 16.04
N SER A 345 -20.09 -16.83 14.80
CA SER A 345 -19.74 -17.87 13.82
C SER A 345 -18.44 -17.62 13.05
N LEU A 346 -17.79 -16.47 13.24
CA LEU A 346 -16.50 -16.20 12.61
C LEU A 346 -15.38 -17.04 13.25
N GLU A 347 -14.42 -17.46 12.43
CA GLU A 347 -13.26 -18.23 12.87
C GLU A 347 -12.45 -17.44 13.91
N ASN A 348 -12.11 -18.07 15.04
CA ASN A 348 -11.37 -17.37 16.10
C ASN A 348 -9.86 -17.36 15.81
N VAL A 349 -9.22 -16.29 16.30
CA VAL A 349 -7.77 -16.19 16.40
C VAL A 349 -7.36 -16.63 17.80
N LYS A 350 -6.53 -17.67 17.90
CA LYS A 350 -5.99 -18.21 19.16
C LYS A 350 -4.68 -17.55 19.58
N ALA A 351 -3.88 -17.14 18.61
CA ALA A 351 -2.62 -16.47 18.89
C ALA A 351 -2.22 -15.54 17.74
N ILE A 352 -1.42 -14.55 18.09
CA ILE A 352 -0.85 -13.58 17.16
C ILE A 352 0.68 -13.53 17.34
N LYS A 353 1.40 -13.37 16.25
CA LYS A 353 2.85 -13.24 16.26
C LYS A 353 3.30 -12.14 15.31
N PHE A 354 4.21 -11.30 15.78
CA PHE A 354 4.76 -10.19 15.01
C PHE A 354 6.21 -10.48 14.61
N TYR A 355 6.55 -10.19 13.36
CA TYR A 355 7.88 -10.35 12.80
C TYR A 355 8.35 -9.02 12.21
N SER A 356 9.65 -8.81 12.24
CA SER A 356 10.29 -7.81 11.39
C SER A 356 11.41 -8.47 10.59
N ASN A 357 11.33 -8.36 9.28
CA ASN A 357 12.35 -8.91 8.36
C ASN A 357 13.63 -8.04 8.33
N GLN A 358 13.65 -6.90 9.03
CA GLN A 358 14.72 -5.91 8.92
C GLN A 358 15.15 -5.42 10.31
N ARG A 359 16.41 -5.00 10.44
CA ARG A 359 17.02 -4.42 11.66
C ARG A 359 16.47 -3.03 12.03
N GLY A 360 15.20 -2.79 11.73
CA GLY A 360 14.55 -1.48 11.81
C GLY A 360 13.86 -1.19 13.15
N TYR A 361 13.31 -2.22 13.79
CA TYR A 361 12.54 -2.05 15.03
C TYR A 361 13.36 -2.45 16.24
N ILE A 362 13.03 -1.84 17.38
CA ILE A 362 13.40 -2.36 18.70
C ILE A 362 12.62 -3.67 18.90
N ASN A 363 13.27 -4.69 19.47
CA ASN A 363 12.68 -6.02 19.61
C ASN A 363 11.45 -6.02 20.53
N ASP A 364 11.46 -5.21 21.58
CA ASP A 364 10.35 -5.15 22.52
C ASP A 364 9.34 -4.07 22.13
N PHE A 365 8.06 -4.40 22.28
CA PHE A 365 6.94 -3.53 21.97
C PHE A 365 5.82 -3.70 23.01
N GLU A 366 5.01 -2.66 23.16
CA GLU A 366 3.83 -2.69 24.04
C GLU A 366 2.66 -3.32 23.27
N PHE A 367 2.02 -4.35 23.84
CA PHE A 367 0.82 -4.99 23.34
C PHE A 367 -0.30 -4.83 24.37
N THR A 368 -1.43 -4.26 23.95
CA THR A 368 -2.58 -4.01 24.82
C THR A 368 -3.83 -4.62 24.21
N ILE A 369 -4.65 -5.28 25.04
CA ILE A 369 -5.91 -5.93 24.65
C ILE A 369 -7.08 -5.19 25.30
N PHE A 370 -8.13 -4.98 24.52
CA PHE A 370 -9.37 -4.34 24.94
C PHE A 370 -10.56 -5.24 24.63
N GLU A 371 -11.52 -5.31 25.55
CA GLU A 371 -12.87 -5.84 25.30
C GLU A 371 -13.76 -4.69 24.83
N ALA A 372 -14.53 -4.90 23.76
CA ALA A 372 -15.43 -3.90 23.17
C ALA A 372 -16.90 -4.17 23.52
N SER A 373 -17.64 -3.13 23.93
CA SER A 373 -19.06 -3.21 24.30
C SER A 373 -20.02 -3.02 23.11
N LEU A 374 -19.90 -3.82 22.05
CA LEU A 374 -20.76 -3.68 20.86
C LEU A 374 -22.22 -4.13 21.07
N PHE A 375 -22.46 -5.04 22.01
CA PHE A 375 -23.73 -5.69 22.26
C PHE A 375 -24.05 -5.73 23.76
#